data_AF-A0A1G4Z586-F1
#
_entry.id   AF-A0A1G4Z586-F1
#
_cell.length_a   1.000
_cell.length_b   1.000
_cell.length_c   1.000
_cell.angle_alpha   90.00
_cell.angle_beta   90.00
_cell.angle_gamma   90.00
#
_symmetry.space_group_name_H-M   'P 1'
#
loop_
_entity.id
_entity.type
_entity.pdbx_description
1 polymer ?
#
loop_
_entity_poly.entity_id
_entity_poly.type
_entity_poly.pdbx_seq_one_letter_code
_entity_poly.pdbx_strand_id
1 'polypeptide(L)'
;MNLKILLPFGVFAEKTGVARIVVETSSGSYGLLPNRLDCVAALVPGILAFETKEEGEVYIAVDEGILIKTGMEVLVSVRNAIAGADLATLHETVMNAFLNLDTQERDARRMMAKMESGFIRRLMEFHHER
;
A
#
# COMPACT_ATOMS: atom_id res chain seq x y z
N MET A 1 15.13 -2.63 -14.35
CA MET A 1 14.83 -3.15 -12.99
C MET A 1 13.51 -3.89 -13.03
N ASN A 2 13.20 -4.70 -12.03
CA ASN A 2 11.97 -5.48 -11.95
C ASN A 2 11.11 -4.93 -10.82
N LEU A 3 9.87 -4.60 -11.13
CA LEU A 3 8.89 -4.07 -10.20
C LEU A 3 7.86 -5.14 -9.87
N LYS A 4 7.64 -5.39 -8.59
CA LYS A 4 6.55 -6.23 -8.09
C LYS A 4 5.72 -5.46 -7.09
N ILE A 5 4.43 -5.33 -7.36
CA ILE A 5 3.44 -4.72 -6.47
C ILE A 5 2.64 -5.84 -5.83
N LEU A 6 2.63 -5.85 -4.50
CA LEU A 6 2.07 -6.90 -3.65
C LEU A 6 0.94 -6.31 -2.81
N LEU A 7 -0.17 -7.04 -2.79
CA LEU A 7 -1.28 -6.83 -1.88
C LEU A 7 -1.28 -7.96 -0.83
N PRO A 8 -1.93 -7.78 0.33
CA PRO A 8 -1.98 -8.82 1.36
C PRO A 8 -2.52 -10.17 0.86
N PHE A 9 -3.33 -10.15 -0.21
CA PHE A 9 -4.00 -11.32 -0.77
C PHE A 9 -3.44 -11.77 -2.13
N GLY A 10 -2.39 -11.14 -2.66
CA GLY A 10 -1.80 -11.59 -3.92
C GLY A 10 -0.85 -10.61 -4.60
N VAL A 11 -0.33 -11.03 -5.76
CA VAL A 11 0.51 -10.20 -6.62
C VAL A 11 -0.43 -9.34 -7.49
N PHE A 12 -0.31 -8.02 -7.37
CA PHE A 12 -1.11 -7.07 -8.14
C PHE A 12 -0.51 -6.82 -9.52
N ALA A 13 0.80 -6.60 -9.58
CA ALA A 13 1.53 -6.38 -10.81
C ALA A 13 2.96 -6.90 -10.71
N GLU A 14 3.45 -7.46 -11.80
CA GLU A 14 4.85 -7.85 -11.97
C GLU A 14 5.32 -7.37 -13.35
N LYS A 15 6.34 -6.51 -13.36
CA LYS A 15 6.85 -5.85 -14.57
C LYS A 15 8.36 -5.94 -14.61
N THR A 16 8.89 -6.46 -15.71
CA THR A 16 10.32 -6.55 -15.98
C THR A 16 10.77 -5.43 -16.90
N GLY A 17 12.04 -5.06 -16.84
CA GLY A 17 12.59 -4.06 -17.77
C GLY A 17 12.10 -2.64 -17.53
N VAL A 18 11.67 -2.33 -16.31
CA VAL A 18 11.25 -0.98 -15.89
C VAL A 18 12.45 -0.03 -15.96
N ALA A 19 12.24 1.15 -16.55
CA ALA A 19 13.25 2.19 -16.77
C ALA A 19 13.23 3.26 -15.68
N ARG A 20 12.06 3.55 -15.10
CA ARG A 20 11.88 4.54 -14.05
C ARG A 20 10.69 4.17 -13.18
N ILE A 21 10.78 4.45 -11.88
CA ILE A 21 9.67 4.37 -10.93
C ILE A 21 9.62 5.69 -10.16
N VAL A 22 8.43 6.22 -9.92
CA VAL A 22 8.19 7.36 -9.03
C VAL A 22 7.11 6.96 -8.04
N VAL A 23 7.36 7.24 -6.76
CA VAL A 23 6.43 6.97 -5.67
C VAL A 23 6.28 8.20 -4.78
N GLU A 24 5.16 8.28 -4.07
CA GLU A 24 4.93 9.29 -3.04
C GLU A 24 5.28 8.75 -1.65
N THR A 25 5.99 9.57 -0.89
CA THR A 25 6.37 9.30 0.50
C THR A 25 5.96 10.49 1.36
N SER A 26 6.01 10.32 2.68
CA SER A 26 5.75 11.43 3.63
C SER A 26 6.71 12.62 3.48
N SER A 27 7.88 12.40 2.86
CA SER A 27 8.88 13.44 2.59
C SER A 27 8.81 14.00 1.17
N GLY A 28 7.77 13.66 0.40
CA GLY A 28 7.59 14.03 -0.99
C GLY A 28 7.82 12.88 -1.97
N SER A 29 7.99 13.19 -3.25
CA SER A 29 8.11 12.20 -4.31
C SER A 29 9.55 11.68 -4.46
N TYR A 30 9.68 10.35 -4.59
CA TYR A 30 10.96 9.67 -4.75
C TYR A 30 11.02 8.98 -6.12
N GLY A 31 12.04 9.33 -6.90
CA GLY A 31 12.35 8.68 -8.17
C GLY A 31 13.41 7.60 -8.03
N LEU A 32 13.15 6.42 -8.56
CA LEU A 32 14.11 5.32 -8.69
C LEU A 32 14.47 5.10 -10.16
N LEU A 33 15.76 5.10 -10.41
CA LEU A 33 16.36 4.67 -11.68
C LEU A 33 17.12 3.36 -11.46
N PRO A 34 17.41 2.61 -12.54
CA PRO A 34 18.29 1.45 -12.48
C PRO A 34 19.61 1.79 -11.79
N ASN A 35 20.14 0.84 -11.00
CA ASN A 35 21.37 0.97 -10.21
C ASN A 35 21.32 2.00 -9.06
N ARG A 36 20.13 2.52 -8.70
CA ARG A 36 19.96 3.21 -7.42
C ARG A 36 20.42 2.29 -6.28
N LEU A 37 21.09 2.81 -5.25
CA LEU A 37 21.47 2.02 -4.07
C LEU A 37 20.25 1.43 -3.34
N ASP A 38 20.49 0.33 -2.63
CA ASP A 38 19.46 -0.35 -1.85
C ASP A 38 18.85 0.58 -0.79
N CYS A 39 17.52 0.54 -0.68
CA CYS A 39 16.79 1.41 0.24
C CYS A 39 15.42 0.83 0.61
N VAL A 40 14.87 1.40 1.68
CA VAL A 40 13.48 1.20 2.10
C VAL A 40 12.81 2.57 2.19
N ALA A 41 11.54 2.65 1.79
CA ALA A 41 10.74 3.86 1.90
C ALA A 41 9.32 3.52 2.36
N ALA A 42 8.81 4.30 3.32
CA ALA A 42 7.40 4.26 3.67
C ALA A 42 6.60 5.07 2.64
N LEU A 43 5.57 4.44 2.10
CA LEU A 43 4.68 5.03 1.11
C LEU A 43 3.45 5.61 1.81
N VAL A 44 3.01 6.76 1.32
CA VAL A 44 1.70 7.34 1.65
C VAL A 44 0.72 7.04 0.52
N PRO A 45 -0.60 7.11 0.76
CA PRO A 45 -1.57 7.00 -0.32
C PRO A 45 -1.30 8.04 -1.40
N GLY A 46 -1.19 7.58 -2.66
CA GLY A 46 -0.75 8.44 -3.76
C GLY A 46 -0.65 7.69 -5.09
N ILE A 47 0.02 8.31 -6.05
CA ILE A 47 0.23 7.72 -7.37
C ILE A 47 1.64 7.15 -7.50
N LEU A 48 1.71 5.86 -7.78
CA LEU A 48 2.92 5.20 -8.26
C LEU A 48 2.94 5.28 -9.79
N ALA A 49 3.98 5.89 -10.35
CA ALA A 49 4.22 5.89 -11.78
C ALA A 49 5.42 5.01 -12.11
N PHE A 50 5.34 4.22 -13.18
CA PHE A 50 6.49 3.50 -13.70
C PHE A 50 6.51 3.51 -15.21
N GLU A 51 7.69 3.32 -15.79
CA GLU A 51 7.89 3.41 -17.23
C GLU A 51 8.53 2.14 -17.77
N THR A 52 7.94 1.56 -18.81
CA THR A 52 8.50 0.44 -19.57
C THR A 52 8.58 0.78 -21.05
N LYS A 53 9.43 0.06 -21.79
CA LYS A 53 9.53 0.25 -23.25
C LYS A 53 8.27 -0.17 -23.99
N GLU A 54 7.50 -1.10 -23.44
CA GLU A 54 6.33 -1.68 -24.10
C GLU A 54 5.07 -0.85 -23.84
N GLU A 55 4.88 -0.38 -22.60
CA GLU A 55 3.65 0.31 -22.18
C GLU A 55 3.81 1.82 -22.08
N GLY A 56 5.05 2.34 -22.16
CA GLY A 56 5.33 3.73 -21.85
C GLY A 56 5.15 4.00 -20.37
N GLU A 57 4.63 5.18 -20.03
CA GLU A 57 4.36 5.59 -18.65
C GLU A 57 3.00 5.07 -18.18
N VAL A 58 3.01 4.35 -17.06
CA VAL A 58 1.83 3.72 -16.45
C VAL A 58 1.67 4.28 -15.03
N TYR A 59 0.41 4.57 -14.68
CA TYR A 59 0.02 5.12 -13.38
C TYR A 59 -0.83 4.11 -12.60
N ILE A 60 -0.53 3.98 -11.31
CA ILE A 60 -1.23 3.11 -10.37
C ILE A 60 -1.53 3.92 -9.11
N ALA A 61 -2.80 3.95 -8.70
CA ALA A 61 -3.17 4.45 -7.38
C ALA A 61 -2.80 3.40 -6.34
N VAL A 62 -2.00 3.80 -5.35
CA VAL A 62 -1.56 2.92 -4.26
C VAL A 62 -1.91 3.55 -2.91
N ASP A 63 -2.23 2.68 -1.96
CA ASP A 63 -2.48 3.05 -0.57
C ASP A 63 -1.15 3.08 0.23
N GLU A 64 -1.22 3.27 1.55
CA GLU A 64 -0.07 3.17 2.44
C GLU A 64 0.61 1.80 2.37
N GLY A 65 1.94 1.82 2.50
CA GLY A 65 2.75 0.62 2.31
C GLY A 65 4.24 0.85 2.48
N ILE A 66 5.02 -0.16 2.07
CA ILE A 66 6.48 -0.14 2.13
C ILE A 66 7.05 -0.50 0.77
N LEU A 67 7.99 0.31 0.30
CA LEU A 67 8.85 0.02 -0.84
C LEU A 67 10.21 -0.47 -0.36
N ILE A 68 10.71 -1.55 -0.95
CA ILE A 68 12.06 -2.07 -0.77
C ILE A 68 12.72 -2.15 -2.13
N LYS A 69 13.88 -1.52 -2.28
CA LYS A 69 14.74 -1.66 -3.45
C LYS A 69 15.98 -2.45 -3.06
N THR A 70 16.25 -3.56 -3.75
CA THR A 70 17.44 -4.40 -3.54
C THR A 70 17.99 -4.90 -4.87
N GLY A 71 19.24 -4.56 -5.20
CA GLY A 71 19.85 -4.95 -6.47
C GLY A 71 19.06 -4.41 -7.68
N MET A 72 18.43 -5.31 -8.45
CA MET A 72 17.54 -4.95 -9.57
C MET A 72 16.04 -5.06 -9.24
N GLU A 73 15.70 -5.53 -8.04
CA GLU A 73 14.32 -5.76 -7.61
C GLU A 73 13.79 -4.54 -6.84
N VAL A 74 12.54 -4.17 -7.14
CA VAL A 74 11.75 -3.20 -6.39
C VAL A 74 10.45 -3.87 -5.98
N LEU A 75 10.31 -4.10 -4.69
CA LEU A 75 9.11 -4.67 -4.08
C LEU A 75 8.30 -3.57 -3.44
N VAL A 76 7.02 -3.49 -3.78
CA VAL A 76 6.08 -2.52 -3.22
C VAL A 76 4.95 -3.28 -2.56
N SER A 77 4.90 -3.27 -1.24
CA SER A 77 3.83 -3.92 -0.47
C SER A 77 2.88 -2.86 0.04
N VAL A 78 1.66 -2.85 -0.48
CA VAL A 78 0.62 -1.84 -0.16
C VAL A 78 -0.67 -2.54 0.23
N ARG A 79 -1.54 -1.86 0.98
CA ARG A 79 -2.83 -2.46 1.37
C ARG A 79 -3.78 -2.62 0.18
N ASN A 80 -3.82 -1.61 -0.68
CA ASN A 80 -4.70 -1.55 -1.84
C ASN A 80 -3.93 -0.95 -3.02
N ALA A 81 -4.30 -1.37 -4.24
CA ALA A 81 -3.76 -0.84 -5.49
C ALA A 81 -4.80 -0.93 -6.60
N ILE A 82 -4.88 0.10 -7.45
CA ILE A 82 -5.82 0.20 -8.57
C ILE A 82 -5.08 0.73 -9.80
N ALA A 83 -5.31 0.09 -10.95
CA ALA A 83 -4.69 0.43 -12.23
C ALA A 83 -5.75 0.55 -13.34
N GLY A 84 -5.39 1.15 -14.47
CA GLY A 84 -6.20 1.12 -15.70
C GLY A 84 -7.30 2.19 -15.81
N ALA A 85 -7.38 3.12 -14.86
CA ALA A 85 -8.22 4.32 -14.99
C ALA A 85 -7.37 5.50 -15.48
N ASP A 86 -8.01 6.54 -16.04
CA ASP A 86 -7.32 7.79 -16.33
C ASP A 86 -6.79 8.44 -15.04
N LEU A 87 -5.79 9.30 -15.17
CA LEU A 87 -5.10 9.89 -14.02
C LEU A 87 -6.03 10.69 -13.10
N ALA A 88 -7.08 11.34 -13.64
CA ALA A 88 -8.03 12.09 -12.83
C ALA A 88 -8.87 11.15 -11.96
N THR A 89 -9.37 10.06 -12.55
CA THR A 89 -10.09 9.00 -11.85
C THR A 89 -9.22 8.32 -10.79
N LEU A 90 -7.94 8.06 -11.09
CA LEU A 90 -6.99 7.52 -10.11
C LEU A 90 -6.79 8.49 -8.94
N HIS A 91 -6.65 9.79 -9.21
CA HIS A 91 -6.48 10.80 -8.17
C HIS A 91 -7.71 10.91 -7.25
N GLU A 92 -8.91 10.92 -7.82
CA GLU A 92 -10.15 10.88 -7.04
C GLU A 92 -10.25 9.59 -6.20
N THR A 93 -9.77 8.47 -6.73
CA THR A 93 -9.75 7.19 -6.02
C THR A 93 -8.82 7.24 -4.81
N VAL A 94 -7.62 7.82 -4.94
CA VAL A 94 -6.71 8.03 -3.80
C VAL A 94 -7.40 8.87 -2.72
N MET A 95 -8.10 9.93 -3.12
CA MET A 95 -8.76 10.83 -2.18
C MET A 95 -9.98 10.21 -1.48
N ASN A 96 -10.82 9.50 -2.24
CA ASN A 96 -12.10 9.02 -1.74
C ASN A 96 -12.03 7.60 -1.15
N ALA A 97 -11.23 6.71 -1.74
CA ALA A 97 -11.20 5.30 -1.34
C ALA A 97 -10.25 5.07 -0.16
N PHE A 98 -9.02 5.57 -0.20
CA PHE A 98 -8.01 5.22 0.82
C PHE A 98 -8.20 5.97 2.14
N LEU A 99 -8.54 7.26 2.11
CA LEU A 99 -8.74 8.04 3.34
C LEU A 99 -10.01 7.65 4.11
N ASN A 100 -11.10 7.31 3.40
CA ASN A 100 -12.38 6.99 4.05
C ASN A 100 -12.46 5.53 4.52
N LEU A 101 -11.92 4.57 3.75
CA LEU A 101 -11.90 3.16 4.15
C LEU A 101 -11.00 2.95 5.38
N ASP A 102 -9.85 3.60 5.47
CA ASP A 102 -8.94 3.46 6.62
C ASP A 102 -9.63 3.92 7.93
N THR A 103 -10.42 5.00 7.89
CA THR A 103 -11.13 5.51 9.07
C THR A 103 -12.21 4.53 9.55
N GLN A 104 -13.06 4.06 8.63
CA GLN A 104 -14.14 3.12 8.98
C GLN A 104 -13.61 1.75 9.42
N GLU A 105 -12.58 1.24 8.76
CA GLU A 105 -11.94 -0.03 9.12
C GLU A 105 -11.31 0.05 10.52
N ARG A 106 -10.60 1.16 10.83
CA ARG A 106 -10.01 1.39 12.15
C ARG A 106 -11.06 1.43 13.25
N ASP A 107 -12.18 2.10 13.02
CA ASP A 107 -13.25 2.20 14.01
C ASP A 107 -13.97 0.87 14.23
N ALA A 108 -14.26 0.12 13.16
CA ALA A 108 -14.84 -1.21 13.26
C ALA A 108 -13.92 -2.17 14.05
N ARG A 109 -12.62 -2.21 13.73
CA ARG A 109 -11.63 -3.02 14.46
C ARG A 109 -11.51 -2.62 15.92
N ARG A 110 -11.51 -1.33 16.24
CA ARG A 110 -11.51 -0.83 17.62
C ARG A 110 -12.74 -1.28 18.39
N MET A 111 -13.92 -1.23 17.76
CA MET A 111 -15.16 -1.68 18.38
C MET A 111 -15.13 -3.19 18.66
N MET A 112 -14.67 -4.00 17.70
CA MET A 112 -14.51 -5.46 17.89
C MET A 112 -13.53 -5.78 19.03
N ALA A 113 -12.35 -5.16 19.05
CA ALA A 113 -11.36 -5.37 20.11
C ALA A 113 -11.89 -4.98 21.51
N LYS A 114 -12.72 -3.93 21.61
CA LYS A 114 -13.41 -3.56 22.86
C LYS A 114 -14.46 -4.60 23.28
N MET A 115 -15.21 -5.15 22.34
CA MET A 115 -16.17 -6.22 22.65
C MET A 115 -15.47 -7.49 23.11
N GLU A 116 -14.41 -7.91 22.42
CA GLU A 116 -13.63 -9.11 22.77
C GLU A 116 -13.00 -8.98 24.15
N SER A 117 -12.29 -7.87 24.42
CA SER A 117 -11.69 -7.61 25.74
C SER A 117 -12.74 -7.51 26.85
N GLY A 118 -13.88 -6.85 26.59
CA GLY A 118 -15.00 -6.78 27.54
C GLY A 118 -15.70 -8.13 27.77
N PHE A 119 -15.71 -9.02 26.78
CA PHE A 119 -16.25 -10.37 26.89
C PHE A 119 -15.32 -11.27 27.72
N ILE A 120 -14.02 -11.26 27.43
CA ILE A 120 -13.00 -12.00 28.19
C ILE A 120 -13.02 -11.57 29.66
N ARG A 121 -13.07 -10.26 29.94
CA ARG A 121 -13.12 -9.75 31.31
C ARG A 121 -14.33 -10.28 32.08
N ARG A 122 -15.53 -10.23 31.49
CA ARG A 122 -16.75 -10.73 32.13
C ARG A 122 -16.69 -12.24 32.38
N LEU A 123 -16.15 -13.01 31.43
CA LEU A 123 -15.92 -14.45 31.61
C LEU A 123 -14.96 -14.75 32.78
N MET A 124 -13.87 -13.99 32.90
CA MET A 124 -12.93 -14.15 34.02
C MET A 124 -13.55 -13.78 35.38
N GLU A 125 -14.37 -12.74 35.42
CA GLU A 125 -15.14 -12.35 36.62
C GLU A 125 -16.13 -13.45 37.02
N PHE A 126 -16.86 -14.05 36.07
CA PHE A 126 -17.73 -15.21 36.33
C PHE A 126 -16.98 -16.46 36.82
N HIS A 127 -15.74 -16.67 36.40
CA HIS A 127 -14.92 -17.80 36.85
C HIS A 127 -14.31 -17.61 38.26
N HIS A 128 -14.22 -16.38 38.76
CA HIS A 128 -13.70 -16.09 40.11
C HIS A 128 -14.77 -16.13 41.22
N GLU A 129 -16.06 -16.26 40.88
CA GLU A 129 -17.16 -16.41 41.86
C GLU A 129 -17.49 -17.88 42.21
N ARG A 130 -16.56 -18.82 42.05
CA ARG A 130 -16.68 -20.21 42.53
C ARG A 130 -15.58 -20.59 43.51
#